data_AF-A0A6B2SML9-F1
#
_entry.id   AF-A0A6B2SML9-F1
#
_cell.length_a   1.000
_cell.length_b   1.000
_cell.length_c   1.000
_cell.angle_alpha   90.00
_cell.angle_beta   90.00
_cell.angle_gamma   90.00
#
_symmetry.space_group_name_H-M   'P 1'
#
loop_
_entity.id
_entity.type
_entity.pdbx_description
1 polymer ?
#
loop_
_entity_poly.entity_id
_entity_poly.type
_entity_poly.pdbx_seq_one_letter_code
_entity_poly.pdbx_strand_id
1 'polypeptide(L)'
;MDEELRTVTERLRAEAGGSKEYERLLAAEDPDELAEVLVSPGQPLWARELAAVRLGVAGDRRAFESLVLLLNHRDPPRCAAAAHALARLGDPRTARAAAALATNELRVAYALYPVRLLTELRAPESAPALITTLQRRLAPHDPFGKIALACV
;
A
#
# COMPACT_ATOMS: atom_id res chain seq x y z
N MET A 1 13.46 12.91 5.72
CA MET A 1 12.81 11.58 5.65
C MET A 1 11.33 11.80 5.89
N ASP A 2 10.48 11.22 5.03
CA ASP A 2 9.02 11.30 5.13
C ASP A 2 8.54 10.74 6.50
N GLU A 3 7.49 11.33 7.07
CA GLU A 3 6.96 10.90 8.37
C GLU A 3 6.39 9.49 8.31
N GLU A 4 5.70 9.16 7.22
CA GLU A 4 5.16 7.83 6.97
C GLU A 4 6.28 6.78 6.92
N LEU A 5 7.38 7.10 6.23
CA LEU A 5 8.53 6.20 6.11
C LEU A 5 9.18 5.93 7.47
N ARG A 6 9.26 6.93 8.34
CA ARG A 6 9.78 6.76 9.71
C ARG A 6 8.92 5.78 10.50
N THR A 7 7.61 5.99 10.52
CA THR A 7 6.66 5.11 11.23
C THR A 7 6.72 3.67 10.70
N VAL A 8 6.85 3.50 9.39
CA VAL A 8 7.04 2.18 8.77
C VAL A 8 8.34 1.53 9.26
N THR A 9 9.47 2.25 9.22
CA THR A 9 10.76 1.70 9.66
C THR A 9 10.76 1.30 11.14
N GLU A 10 10.15 2.09 12.02
CA GLU A 10 10.05 1.77 13.44
C GLU A 10 9.27 0.48 13.70
N ARG A 11 8.11 0.31 13.05
CA ARG A 11 7.33 -0.93 13.15
C ARG A 11 8.12 -2.12 12.60
N LEU A 12 8.73 -1.99 11.43
CA LEU A 12 9.45 -3.08 10.77
C LEU A 12 10.69 -3.50 11.57
N ARG A 13 11.37 -2.57 12.25
CA ARG A 13 12.47 -2.88 13.18
C ARG A 13 12.00 -3.81 14.31
N ALA A 14 10.82 -3.54 14.87
CA ALA A 14 10.24 -4.38 15.93
C ALA A 14 9.87 -5.77 15.41
N GLU A 15 9.25 -5.86 14.22
CA GLU A 15 8.92 -7.15 13.57
C GLU A 15 10.15 -7.98 13.20
N ALA A 16 11.24 -7.30 12.81
CA ALA A 16 12.51 -7.94 12.49
C ALA A 16 13.30 -8.37 13.73
N GLY A 17 12.82 -8.07 14.94
CA GLY A 17 13.48 -8.40 16.20
C GLY A 17 14.86 -7.76 16.35
N GLY A 18 15.11 -6.61 15.71
CA GLY A 18 16.44 -5.97 15.71
C GLY A 18 17.53 -6.78 15.00
N SER A 19 17.15 -7.63 14.02
CA SER A 19 18.11 -8.44 13.27
C SER A 19 19.12 -7.58 12.51
N LYS A 20 20.35 -8.10 12.32
CA LYS A 20 21.36 -7.46 11.47
C LYS A 20 20.89 -7.30 10.03
N GLU A 21 20.02 -8.20 9.57
CA GLU A 21 19.43 -8.15 8.24
C GLU A 21 18.53 -6.92 8.06
N TYR A 22 17.78 -6.53 9.09
CA TYR A 22 16.99 -5.31 9.04
C TYR A 22 17.87 -4.07 8.86
N GLU A 23 18.93 -3.93 9.66
CA GLU A 23 19.83 -2.77 9.55
C GLU A 23 20.58 -2.78 8.19
N ARG A 24 20.94 -3.95 7.68
CA ARG A 24 21.52 -4.11 6.33
C ARG A 24 20.58 -3.62 5.24
N LEU A 25 19.33 -4.10 5.21
CA LEU A 25 18.33 -3.71 4.22
C LEU A 25 17.86 -2.26 4.39
N LEU A 26 17.88 -1.70 5.60
CA LEU A 26 17.58 -0.30 5.84
C LEU A 26 18.66 0.61 5.25
N ALA A 27 19.93 0.21 5.39
CA ALA A 27 21.09 0.95 4.91
C ALA A 27 21.43 0.69 3.43
N ALA A 28 20.81 -0.30 2.78
CA ALA A 28 21.08 -0.65 1.39
C ALA A 28 20.84 0.56 0.46
N GLU A 29 21.88 1.04 -0.22
CA GLU A 29 21.79 2.14 -1.19
C GLU A 29 21.46 1.64 -2.60
N ASP A 30 21.82 0.39 -2.90
CA ASP A 30 21.59 -0.23 -4.19
C ASP A 30 20.12 -0.69 -4.34
N PRO A 31 19.35 -0.14 -5.31
CA PRO A 31 17.99 -0.58 -5.54
C PRO A 31 17.91 -2.04 -6.03
N ASP A 32 18.96 -2.59 -6.63
CA ASP A 32 18.97 -3.97 -7.12
C ASP A 32 18.96 -4.97 -5.95
N GLU A 33 19.66 -4.65 -4.86
CA GLU A 33 19.62 -5.43 -3.62
C GLU A 33 18.19 -5.50 -3.04
N LEU A 34 17.49 -4.36 -3.00
CA LEU A 34 16.10 -4.32 -2.54
C LEU A 34 15.16 -5.07 -3.50
N ALA A 35 15.40 -4.97 -4.80
CA ALA A 35 14.59 -5.67 -5.79
C ALA A 35 14.75 -7.19 -5.69
N GLU A 36 15.95 -7.69 -5.37
CA GLU A 36 16.21 -9.10 -5.12
C GLU A 36 15.38 -9.63 -3.93
N VAL A 37 15.21 -8.84 -2.88
CA VAL A 37 14.36 -9.20 -1.72
C VAL A 37 12.91 -9.43 -2.13
N LEU A 38 12.39 -8.67 -3.10
CA LEU A 38 10.99 -8.81 -3.55
C LEU A 38 10.73 -10.17 -4.21
N VAL A 39 11.70 -10.67 -4.97
CA VAL A 39 11.57 -11.92 -5.76
C VAL A 39 12.09 -13.15 -5.05
N SER A 40 12.96 -12.97 -4.05
CA SER A 40 13.58 -14.09 -3.33
C SER A 40 12.55 -14.89 -2.51
N PRO A 41 12.52 -16.23 -2.65
CA PRO A 41 11.65 -17.08 -1.85
C PRO A 41 12.08 -17.06 -0.38
N GLY A 42 11.14 -17.32 0.54
CA GLY A 42 11.43 -17.41 1.97
C GLY A 42 11.70 -16.09 2.70
N GLN A 43 11.75 -14.96 2.00
CA GLN A 43 11.91 -13.66 2.65
C GLN A 43 10.75 -13.38 3.63
N PRO A 44 11.03 -12.86 4.83
CA PRO A 44 9.98 -12.51 5.79
C PRO A 44 9.16 -11.32 5.28
N LEU A 45 7.92 -11.21 5.77
CA LEU A 45 7.01 -10.16 5.31
C LEU A 45 7.55 -8.75 5.58
N TRP A 46 8.22 -8.54 6.72
CA TRP A 46 8.82 -7.25 7.06
C TRP A 46 9.89 -6.83 6.04
N ALA A 47 10.67 -7.77 5.51
CA ALA A 47 11.74 -7.48 4.54
C ALA A 47 11.16 -7.10 3.18
N ARG A 48 10.15 -7.85 2.72
CA ARG A 48 9.43 -7.50 1.47
C ARG A 48 8.74 -6.15 1.57
N GLU A 49 8.14 -5.84 2.72
CA GLU A 49 7.52 -4.53 2.92
C GLU A 49 8.56 -3.41 2.93
N LEU A 50 9.67 -3.56 3.66
CA LEU A 50 10.74 -2.56 3.68
C LEU A 50 11.26 -2.28 2.26
N ALA A 51 11.58 -3.34 1.51
CA ALA A 51 12.06 -3.22 0.14
C ALA A 51 11.01 -2.55 -0.77
N ALA A 52 9.75 -2.98 -0.73
CA ALA A 52 8.70 -2.45 -1.57
C ALA A 52 8.42 -0.96 -1.29
N VAL A 53 8.34 -0.57 -0.02
CA VAL A 53 8.11 0.83 0.37
C VAL A 53 9.29 1.70 -0.03
N ARG A 54 10.54 1.28 0.26
CA ARG A 54 11.74 2.06 -0.09
C ARG A 54 11.87 2.25 -1.60
N LEU A 55 11.71 1.18 -2.38
CA LEU A 55 11.74 1.22 -3.83
C LEU A 55 10.61 2.08 -4.40
N GLY A 56 9.38 1.93 -3.88
CA GLY A 56 8.22 2.71 -4.31
C GLY A 56 8.41 4.22 -4.08
N VAL A 57 8.88 4.61 -2.89
CA VAL A 57 9.18 6.02 -2.57
C VAL A 57 10.32 6.57 -3.43
N ALA A 58 11.27 5.73 -3.83
CA ALA A 58 12.34 6.09 -4.75
C ALA A 58 11.93 6.13 -6.24
N GLY A 59 10.69 5.73 -6.57
CA GLY A 59 10.19 5.72 -7.94
C GLY A 59 10.51 4.44 -8.74
N ASP A 60 11.02 3.39 -8.08
CA ASP A 60 11.33 2.13 -8.74
C ASP A 60 10.07 1.26 -8.92
N ARG A 61 9.69 1.07 -10.19
CA ARG A 61 8.46 0.37 -10.60
C ARG A 61 8.47 -1.12 -10.32
N ARG A 62 9.62 -1.71 -9.98
CA ARG A 62 9.71 -3.11 -9.53
C ARG A 62 8.94 -3.34 -8.24
N ALA A 63 8.71 -2.29 -7.44
CA ALA A 63 7.91 -2.38 -6.22
C ALA A 63 6.40 -2.54 -6.45
N PHE A 64 5.90 -2.22 -7.64
CA PHE A 64 4.47 -2.05 -7.90
C PHE A 64 3.62 -3.25 -7.45
N GLU A 65 3.95 -4.45 -7.90
CA GLU A 65 3.16 -5.66 -7.59
C GLU A 65 3.16 -5.97 -6.09
N SER A 66 4.31 -5.83 -5.43
CA SER A 66 4.43 -6.03 -3.97
C SER A 66 3.61 -5.00 -3.19
N LEU A 67 3.61 -3.74 -3.62
CA LEU A 67 2.83 -2.69 -3.00
C LEU A 67 1.31 -2.90 -3.20
N VAL A 68 0.87 -3.33 -4.39
CA VAL A 68 -0.55 -3.66 -4.63
C VAL A 68 -1.01 -4.82 -3.74
N LEU A 69 -0.16 -5.83 -3.52
CA LEU A 69 -0.45 -6.91 -2.58
C LEU A 69 -0.59 -6.41 -1.14
N LEU A 70 0.32 -5.52 -0.70
CA LEU A 70 0.29 -4.92 0.64
C LEU A 70 -0.91 -3.98 0.83
N LEU A 71 -1.34 -3.26 -0.22
CA LEU A 71 -2.51 -2.38 -0.18
C LEU A 71 -3.82 -3.14 0.16
N ASN A 72 -3.87 -4.45 -0.11
CA ASN A 72 -5.00 -5.33 0.20
C ASN A 72 -4.74 -6.23 1.43
N HIS A 73 -3.77 -5.88 2.28
CA HIS A 73 -3.43 -6.65 3.47
C HIS A 73 -4.48 -6.47 4.59
N ARG A 74 -4.51 -7.39 5.55
CA ARG A 74 -5.40 -7.31 6.72
C ARG A 74 -4.95 -6.31 7.79
N ASP A 75 -3.73 -5.79 7.66
CA ASP A 75 -3.03 -5.00 8.67
C ASP A 75 -3.04 -3.53 8.24
N PRO A 76 -3.87 -2.66 8.85
CA PRO A 76 -4.07 -1.29 8.38
C PRO A 76 -2.79 -0.45 8.20
N PRO A 77 -1.78 -0.52 9.09
CA PRO A 77 -0.51 0.20 8.90
C PRO A 77 0.25 -0.20 7.63
N ARG A 78 0.17 -1.47 7.20
CA ARG A 78 0.82 -1.91 5.94
C ARG A 78 0.10 -1.35 4.72
N CYS A 79 -1.23 -1.31 4.78
CA CYS A 79 -2.04 -0.74 3.71
C CYS A 79 -1.79 0.77 3.57
N ALA A 80 -1.60 1.49 4.69
CA ALA A 80 -1.22 2.90 4.70
C ALA A 80 0.14 3.13 4.02
N ALA A 81 1.15 2.38 4.46
CA ALA A 81 2.50 2.42 3.90
C ALA A 81 2.52 2.13 2.40
N ALA A 82 1.75 1.12 1.98
CA ALA A 82 1.63 0.74 0.59
C ALA A 82 0.93 1.81 -0.25
N ALA A 83 -0.16 2.38 0.26
CA ALA A 83 -0.86 3.47 -0.41
C ALA A 83 0.05 4.68 -0.61
N HIS A 84 0.77 5.09 0.44
CA HIS A 84 1.74 6.17 0.38
C HIS A 84 2.84 5.90 -0.65
N ALA A 85 3.47 4.73 -0.61
CA ALA A 85 4.52 4.36 -1.56
C ALA A 85 4.00 4.27 -2.99
N LEU A 86 2.76 3.81 -3.22
CA LEU A 86 2.13 3.77 -4.55
C LEU A 86 1.82 5.16 -5.11
N ALA A 87 1.37 6.09 -4.26
CA ALA A 87 1.16 7.49 -4.65
C ALA A 87 2.48 8.15 -5.06
N ARG A 88 3.53 7.92 -4.26
CA ARG A 88 4.91 8.40 -4.52
C ARG A 88 5.54 7.77 -5.75
N LEU A 89 5.28 6.48 -6.00
CA LEU A 89 5.79 5.75 -7.15
C LEU A 89 5.30 6.35 -8.48
N GLY A 90 4.08 6.90 -8.51
CA GLY A 90 3.52 7.53 -9.70
C GLY A 90 3.33 6.56 -10.89
N ASP A 91 3.23 5.25 -10.62
CA ASP A 91 2.97 4.27 -11.68
C ASP A 91 1.56 4.49 -12.25
N PRO A 92 1.38 4.70 -13.57
CA PRO A 92 0.07 4.86 -14.21
C PRO A 92 -0.92 3.71 -13.95
N ARG A 93 -0.43 2.52 -13.55
CA ARG A 93 -1.29 1.38 -13.21
C ARG A 93 -1.93 1.51 -11.83
N THR A 94 -1.46 2.41 -10.97
CA THR A 94 -1.89 2.51 -9.56
C THR A 94 -3.39 2.77 -9.42
N ALA A 95 -3.94 3.74 -10.16
CA ALA A 95 -5.36 4.06 -10.05
C ALA A 95 -6.24 2.87 -10.43
N ARG A 96 -5.88 2.15 -11.50
CA ARG A 96 -6.61 0.93 -11.93
C ARG A 96 -6.53 -0.19 -10.89
N ALA A 97 -5.36 -0.42 -10.30
CA ALA A 97 -5.19 -1.43 -9.26
C ALA A 97 -5.99 -1.08 -7.99
N ALA A 98 -5.91 0.17 -7.54
CA ALA A 98 -6.67 0.66 -6.40
C ALA A 98 -8.18 0.58 -6.64
N ALA A 99 -8.66 0.91 -7.85
CA ALA A 99 -10.06 0.79 -8.25
C ALA A 99 -10.55 -0.66 -8.14
N ALA A 100 -9.79 -1.62 -8.67
CA ALA A 100 -10.13 -3.03 -8.59
C ALA A 100 -10.26 -3.52 -7.14
N LEU A 101 -9.38 -3.05 -6.24
CA LEU A 101 -9.44 -3.37 -4.81
C LEU A 101 -10.61 -2.67 -4.10
N ALA A 102 -10.88 -1.40 -4.42
CA ALA A 102 -11.94 -0.61 -3.81
C ALA A 102 -13.34 -1.17 -4.12
N THR A 103 -13.54 -1.76 -5.31
CA THR A 103 -14.85 -2.29 -5.74
C THR A 103 -15.01 -3.80 -5.53
N ASN A 104 -14.04 -4.46 -4.87
CA ASN A 104 -14.09 -5.90 -4.61
C ASN A 104 -14.97 -6.21 -3.40
N GLU A 105 -16.19 -6.70 -3.64
CA GLU A 105 -17.16 -7.02 -2.58
C GLU A 105 -16.69 -8.12 -1.63
N LEU A 106 -15.87 -9.08 -2.09
CA LEU A 106 -15.32 -10.13 -1.22
C LEU A 106 -14.24 -9.61 -0.26
N ARG A 107 -13.69 -8.43 -0.52
CA ARG A 107 -12.57 -7.83 0.22
C ARG A 107 -12.88 -6.43 0.73
N VAL A 108 -14.16 -6.07 0.77
CA VAL A 108 -14.62 -4.73 1.13
C VAL A 108 -14.06 -4.26 2.48
N ALA A 109 -13.91 -5.14 3.47
CA ALA A 109 -13.32 -4.80 4.77
C ALA A 109 -11.90 -4.16 4.69
N TYR A 110 -11.16 -4.40 3.60
CA TYR A 110 -9.80 -3.89 3.38
C TYR A 110 -9.75 -2.72 2.38
N ALA A 111 -10.91 -2.28 1.86
CA ALA A 111 -10.98 -1.27 0.81
C ALA A 111 -10.69 0.17 1.28
N LEU A 112 -10.49 0.41 2.58
CA LEU A 112 -10.27 1.76 3.13
C LEU A 112 -9.10 2.49 2.45
N TYR A 113 -7.92 1.88 2.37
CA TYR A 113 -6.74 2.50 1.78
C TYR A 113 -6.75 2.54 0.25
N PRO A 114 -7.25 1.51 -0.46
CA PRO A 114 -7.56 1.64 -1.88
C PRO A 114 -8.44 2.86 -2.19
N VAL A 115 -9.51 3.08 -1.42
CA VAL A 115 -10.41 4.23 -1.62
C VAL A 115 -9.69 5.55 -1.34
N ARG A 116 -8.97 5.67 -0.22
CA ARG A 116 -8.18 6.87 0.08
C ARG A 116 -7.15 7.19 -1.00
N LEU A 117 -6.47 6.17 -1.51
CA LEU A 117 -5.49 6.32 -2.59
C LEU A 117 -6.17 6.83 -3.87
N LEU A 118 -7.36 6.33 -4.22
CA LEU A 118 -8.11 6.86 -5.37
C LEU A 118 -8.49 8.32 -5.19
N THR A 119 -8.91 8.72 -3.98
CA THR A 119 -9.23 10.11 -3.62
C THR A 119 -7.99 11.00 -3.75
N GLU A 120 -6.81 10.52 -3.32
CA GLU A 120 -5.54 11.23 -3.43
C GLU A 120 -5.08 11.39 -4.89
N LEU A 121 -5.12 10.31 -5.67
CA LEU A 121 -4.63 10.29 -7.05
C LEU A 121 -5.44 11.16 -8.00
N ARG A 122 -6.76 11.30 -7.76
CA ARG A 122 -7.69 12.06 -8.61
C ARG A 122 -7.59 11.69 -10.11
N ALA A 123 -7.32 10.42 -10.40
CA ALA A 123 -7.19 9.91 -11.74
C ALA A 123 -8.57 9.69 -12.40
N PRO A 124 -8.67 9.62 -13.74
CA PRO A 124 -9.92 9.31 -14.43
C PRO A 124 -10.59 8.01 -13.94
N GLU A 125 -9.79 7.02 -13.58
CA GLU A 125 -10.23 5.73 -13.04
C GLU A 125 -10.78 5.83 -11.60
N SER A 126 -10.46 6.89 -10.86
CA SER A 126 -10.94 7.10 -9.49
C SER A 126 -12.43 7.37 -9.43
N ALA A 127 -12.96 8.23 -10.30
CA ALA A 127 -14.37 8.63 -10.28
C ALA A 127 -15.36 7.46 -10.32
N PRO A 128 -15.30 6.52 -11.30
CA PRO A 128 -16.27 5.41 -11.35
C PRO A 128 -16.16 4.47 -10.15
N ALA A 129 -14.95 4.25 -9.63
CA ALA A 129 -14.75 3.42 -8.44
C ALA A 129 -15.32 4.07 -7.18
N LEU A 130 -15.03 5.35 -6.95
CA LEU A 130 -15.55 6.10 -5.80
C LEU A 130 -17.08 6.23 -5.84
N ILE A 131 -17.67 6.49 -7.01
CA ILE A 131 -19.13 6.50 -7.20
C ILE A 131 -19.71 5.13 -6.85
N THR A 132 -19.11 4.05 -7.34
CA THR A 132 -19.57 2.68 -7.03
C THR A 132 -19.50 2.40 -5.54
N THR A 133 -18.41 2.77 -4.86
CA THR A 133 -18.26 2.62 -3.40
C THR A 133 -19.34 3.40 -2.66
N LEU A 134 -19.56 4.67 -3.01
CA LEU A 134 -20.58 5.51 -2.39
C LEU A 134 -21.99 4.93 -2.60
N GLN A 135 -22.37 4.59 -3.84
CA GLN A 135 -23.69 4.03 -4.14
C GLN A 135 -23.98 2.75 -3.35
N ARG A 136 -22.96 1.91 -3.14
CA ARG A 136 -23.13 0.63 -2.44
C ARG A 136 -23.15 0.75 -0.92
N ARG A 137 -22.48 1.77 -0.36
CA ARG A 137 -22.15 1.83 1.08
C ARG A 137 -22.67 3.07 1.80
N LEU A 138 -23.16 4.08 1.08
CA LEU A 138 -23.79 5.28 1.65
C LEU A 138 -25.27 5.00 2.00
N ALA A 139 -25.51 3.94 2.76
CA ALA A 139 -26.81 3.55 3.27
C ALA A 139 -26.80 3.54 4.81
N PRO A 140 -27.91 3.90 5.47
CA PRO A 140 -28.03 3.72 6.92
C PRO A 140 -27.72 2.27 7.31
N HIS A 141 -26.91 2.09 8.35
CA HIS A 141 -26.52 0.79 8.90
C HIS A 141 -25.65 -0.11 8.00
N ASP A 142 -25.05 0.40 6.92
CA ASP A 142 -24.03 -0.37 6.20
C ASP A 142 -22.79 -0.60 7.11
N PRO A 143 -22.35 -1.86 7.32
CA PRO A 143 -21.23 -2.17 8.21
C PRO A 143 -19.89 -1.60 7.73
N PHE A 144 -19.81 -1.17 6.47
CA PHE A 144 -18.65 -0.58 5.82
C PHE A 144 -18.85 0.91 5.51
N GLY A 145 -19.76 1.61 6.21
CA GLY A 145 -19.98 3.05 6.03
C GLY A 145 -18.70 3.90 6.13
N LYS A 146 -17.70 3.49 6.93
CA LYS A 146 -16.37 4.14 7.00
C LYS A 146 -15.63 4.19 5.65
N ILE A 147 -15.95 3.26 4.74
CA ILE A 147 -15.35 3.18 3.41
C ILE A 147 -15.99 4.19 2.47
N ALA A 148 -17.32 4.39 2.57
CA ALA A 148 -17.99 5.50 1.89
C ALA A 148 -17.43 6.85 2.37
N LEU A 149 -17.20 7.01 3.68
CA LEU A 149 -16.62 8.23 4.25
C LEU A 149 -15.16 8.48 3.83
N ALA A 150 -14.46 7.49 3.27
CA ALA A 150 -13.10 7.66 2.77
C ALA A 150 -13.06 8.23 1.33
N CYS A 151 -14.22 8.39 0.68
CA CYS A 151 -14.32 8.97 -0.65
C CYS A 151 -14.28 10.52 -0.66
N VAL A 152 -14.31 11.16 0.52
CA VAL A 152 -14.36 12.62 0.69
C VAL A 152 -13.09 13.19 1.32
#